data_AF-A0A718Y4M6-F1
#
_entry.id   AF-A0A718Y4M6-F1
#
_cell.length_a   1.000
_cell.length_b   1.000
_cell.length_c   1.000
_cell.angle_alpha   90.00
_cell.angle_beta   90.00
_cell.angle_gamma   90.00
#
_symmetry.space_group_name_H-M   'P 1'
#
loop_
_entity.id
_entity.type
_entity.pdbx_description
1 polymer ?
#
loop_
_entity_poly.entity_id
_entity_poly.type
_entity_poly.pdbx_seq_one_letter_code
_entity_poly.pdbx_strand_id
1 'polypeptide(L)'
;MTKYQGYDVTDATHKTSIHNDWKVVVAKKKPARGVTLTIGIFFDGTGNNRENTASRLMKFNECSAARQGVNQKDAQSCEDFLEEINKNSISNGSYRGYYSNIHWLNILYHPDQVLKKDQTSAQIKTYISGIGTAAGEADSVIGMGLGTSILDIFEGVVTKTDEAMERITQALSEFMGFNLNPDFCIAKIQFDVFGFSRGAAAARHFANRVMEQDPAIARAIAKGLRGDFYDGKPSGEVRFLGLFDTVAAIGGISNFFDINGCSNPGVKLELRPSVAKKVFQITAMNEYRYNFSLNSIKGMWPELALPGAHSDIGGGYNPVGSPLQENESLFLSCPEFEIVSDDTRETDTRVYRKAEQARKMLMTLPALKHILPHGKLTTKIRSVGVNNSNQRRAGVIQKQVGAAVFFERMAVPNDWANVCLRVMLDAAQEAGVLFAPIDPKNPDMNLSPELIPFVDKAIAQGKAVRLGQEPQAFTEEELYIIGKYTHCSANWNIESDGNLWVDPTTGEIFIHRFGPKGNKAFVFPNKPNDRWIRSVWYMDDQQR
;
A
#
# COMPACT_ATOMS: atom_id res chain seq x y z
N MET A 1 -24.14 -41.74 -7.16
CA MET A 1 -24.13 -41.15 -8.51
C MET A 1 -23.31 -39.88 -8.46
N THR A 2 -22.39 -39.64 -9.40
CA THR A 2 -21.66 -38.37 -9.47
C THR A 2 -22.61 -37.26 -9.93
N LYS A 3 -22.55 -36.08 -9.30
CA LYS A 3 -23.43 -34.93 -9.61
C LYS A 3 -23.24 -34.41 -11.04
N TYR A 4 -22.04 -34.59 -11.58
CA TYR A 4 -21.66 -34.17 -12.94
C TYR A 4 -21.34 -35.38 -13.81
N GLN A 5 -21.62 -35.27 -15.11
CA GLN A 5 -21.28 -36.26 -16.13
C GLN A 5 -20.64 -35.56 -17.34
N GLY A 6 -19.54 -36.12 -17.83
CA GLY A 6 -18.96 -35.82 -19.13
C GLY A 6 -19.25 -36.93 -20.14
N TYR A 7 -18.52 -36.91 -21.24
CA TYR A 7 -18.69 -37.84 -22.35
C TYR A 7 -17.33 -38.36 -22.81
N ASP A 8 -17.16 -39.68 -22.83
CA ASP A 8 -16.03 -40.33 -23.52
C ASP A 8 -16.37 -40.39 -25.01
N VAL A 9 -15.80 -39.45 -25.76
CA VAL A 9 -15.99 -39.28 -27.20
C VAL A 9 -14.77 -39.84 -27.94
N THR A 10 -14.99 -40.69 -28.95
CA THR A 10 -13.92 -41.17 -29.84
C THR A 10 -14.05 -40.65 -31.27
N ASP A 11 -15.21 -40.13 -31.64
CA ASP A 11 -15.58 -39.67 -32.98
C ASP A 11 -15.74 -38.14 -33.02
N ALA A 12 -14.68 -37.40 -32.68
CA ALA A 12 -14.75 -35.94 -32.52
C ALA A 12 -14.43 -35.12 -33.80
N THR A 13 -14.28 -35.76 -34.97
CA THR A 13 -13.95 -35.07 -36.23
C THR A 13 -15.00 -35.32 -37.32
N HIS A 14 -15.19 -34.32 -38.18
CA HIS A 14 -16.12 -34.37 -39.31
C HIS A 14 -15.57 -33.55 -40.48
N LYS A 15 -15.84 -33.99 -41.72
CA LYS A 15 -15.51 -33.21 -42.92
C LYS A 15 -16.74 -32.42 -43.33
N THR A 16 -16.59 -31.11 -43.49
CA THR A 16 -17.69 -30.22 -43.88
C THR A 16 -17.62 -29.88 -45.36
N SER A 17 -18.77 -29.86 -46.04
CA SER A 17 -18.89 -29.33 -47.42
C SER A 17 -20.28 -28.74 -47.66
N ILE A 18 -20.62 -28.44 -48.93
CA ILE A 18 -21.94 -27.94 -49.33
C ILE A 18 -23.12 -28.83 -48.90
N HIS A 19 -22.87 -30.10 -48.55
CA HIS A 19 -23.90 -31.04 -48.09
C HIS A 19 -24.43 -30.74 -46.68
N ASN A 20 -23.83 -29.76 -45.97
CA ASN A 20 -24.30 -29.22 -44.69
C ASN A 20 -24.87 -30.25 -43.71
N ASP A 21 -24.20 -31.41 -43.63
CA ASP A 21 -24.62 -32.55 -42.85
C ASP A 21 -24.27 -32.40 -41.38
N TRP A 22 -25.13 -32.95 -40.52
CA TRP A 22 -24.92 -32.98 -39.08
C TRP A 22 -24.40 -34.35 -38.68
N LYS A 23 -23.09 -34.45 -38.44
CA LYS A 23 -22.50 -35.69 -37.91
C LYS A 23 -23.13 -36.02 -36.55
N VAL A 24 -23.43 -37.30 -36.34
CA VAL A 24 -23.80 -37.83 -35.02
C VAL A 24 -22.54 -37.99 -34.15
N VAL A 25 -22.59 -37.57 -32.89
CA VAL A 25 -21.54 -37.85 -31.89
C VAL A 25 -22.10 -38.88 -30.92
N VAL A 26 -21.56 -40.09 -30.96
CA VAL A 26 -22.00 -41.18 -30.06
C VAL A 26 -20.97 -41.34 -28.96
N ALA A 27 -21.34 -40.96 -27.74
CA ALA A 27 -20.41 -40.91 -26.63
C ALA A 27 -20.93 -41.67 -25.40
N LYS A 28 -20.02 -42.32 -24.68
CA LYS A 28 -20.35 -42.99 -23.42
C LYS A 28 -20.39 -41.96 -22.30
N LYS A 29 -21.46 -41.98 -21.49
CA LYS A 29 -21.55 -41.13 -20.30
C LYS A 29 -20.42 -41.50 -19.33
N LYS A 30 -19.64 -40.50 -18.92
CA LYS A 30 -18.52 -40.64 -17.98
C LYS A 30 -18.79 -39.82 -16.71
N PRO A 31 -18.61 -40.38 -15.51
CA PRO A 31 -18.62 -39.61 -14.27
C PRO A 31 -17.58 -38.47 -14.33
N ALA A 32 -17.98 -37.25 -14.02
CA ALA A 32 -17.07 -36.11 -13.90
C ALA A 32 -16.95 -35.68 -12.43
N ARG A 33 -15.72 -35.42 -12.00
CA ARG A 33 -15.44 -34.93 -10.63
C ARG A 33 -15.94 -33.51 -10.48
N GLY A 34 -16.48 -33.16 -9.33
CA GLY A 34 -16.79 -31.77 -8.98
C GLY A 34 -15.58 -31.12 -8.32
N VAL A 35 -14.94 -30.18 -9.01
CA VAL A 35 -13.74 -29.49 -8.50
C VAL A 35 -14.12 -28.10 -8.01
N THR A 36 -13.85 -27.79 -6.74
CA THR A 36 -13.87 -26.41 -6.26
C THR A 36 -12.56 -25.74 -6.63
N LEU A 37 -12.61 -24.73 -7.50
CA LEU A 37 -11.45 -23.97 -7.93
C LEU A 37 -11.40 -22.64 -7.18
N THR A 38 -10.32 -22.40 -6.44
CA THR A 38 -10.08 -21.14 -5.72
C THR A 38 -9.01 -20.32 -6.42
N ILE A 39 -9.32 -19.07 -6.73
CA ILE A 39 -8.42 -18.12 -7.39
C ILE A 39 -7.90 -17.14 -6.35
N GLY A 40 -6.60 -17.19 -6.07
CA GLY A 40 -5.92 -16.22 -5.23
C GLY A 40 -5.68 -14.93 -6.02
N ILE A 41 -6.17 -13.81 -5.51
CA ILE A 41 -6.06 -12.49 -6.13
C ILE A 41 -5.22 -11.60 -5.23
N PHE A 42 -4.07 -11.16 -5.72
CA PHE A 42 -3.07 -10.44 -4.93
C PHE A 42 -2.94 -9.00 -5.43
N PHE A 43 -3.58 -8.05 -4.75
CA PHE A 43 -3.49 -6.62 -5.04
C PHE A 43 -2.36 -5.96 -4.26
N ASP A 44 -1.25 -5.70 -4.91
CA ASP A 44 -0.10 -5.11 -4.21
C ASP A 44 -0.30 -3.61 -3.89
N GLY A 45 0.48 -3.10 -2.95
CA GLY A 45 0.80 -1.68 -2.84
C GLY A 45 1.90 -1.30 -3.84
N THR A 46 2.64 -0.22 -3.56
CA THR A 46 3.71 0.26 -4.45
C THR A 46 4.79 -0.82 -4.73
N GLY A 47 4.99 -1.78 -3.81
CA GLY A 47 5.88 -2.93 -4.00
C GLY A 47 7.34 -2.53 -4.25
N ASN A 48 8.09 -3.36 -5.00
CA ASN A 48 9.49 -3.08 -5.40
C ASN A 48 9.59 -2.15 -6.63
N ASN A 49 8.63 -1.24 -6.77
CA ASN A 49 8.59 -0.26 -7.85
C ASN A 49 8.78 1.14 -7.29
N ARG A 50 9.17 2.07 -8.16
CA ARG A 50 9.10 3.49 -7.84
C ARG A 50 7.65 3.95 -7.93
N GLU A 51 7.28 4.82 -7.01
CA GLU A 51 6.04 5.56 -7.12
C GLU A 51 6.14 6.55 -8.29
N ASN A 52 5.15 6.49 -9.19
CA ASN A 52 5.11 7.34 -10.35
C ASN A 52 4.80 8.80 -9.97
N THR A 53 5.16 9.72 -10.87
CA THR A 53 5.00 11.16 -10.63
C THR A 53 3.54 11.52 -10.30
N ALA A 54 2.55 11.01 -11.02
CA ALA A 54 1.13 11.28 -10.74
C ALA A 54 0.71 10.94 -9.28
N SER A 55 1.15 9.81 -8.74
CA SER A 55 0.86 9.43 -7.35
C SER A 55 1.55 10.34 -6.33
N ARG A 56 2.80 10.77 -6.62
CA ARG A 56 3.48 11.76 -5.77
C ARG A 56 2.78 13.11 -5.80
N LEU A 57 2.31 13.54 -6.98
CA LEU A 57 1.61 14.81 -7.13
C LEU A 57 0.30 14.84 -6.32
N MET A 58 -0.47 13.74 -6.28
CA MET A 58 -1.68 13.69 -5.44
C MET A 58 -1.44 14.04 -3.97
N LYS A 59 -0.23 13.81 -3.44
CA LYS A 59 0.15 14.15 -2.07
C LYS A 59 0.30 15.66 -1.83
N PHE A 60 0.35 16.49 -2.88
CA PHE A 60 0.30 17.95 -2.72
C PHE A 60 -1.05 18.41 -2.16
N ASN A 61 -2.11 17.64 -2.38
CA ASN A 61 -3.42 17.93 -1.83
C ASN A 61 -3.35 17.94 -0.29
N GLU A 62 -3.63 19.09 0.32
CA GLU A 62 -3.57 19.35 1.78
C GLU A 62 -2.17 19.33 2.44
N CYS A 63 -1.15 18.74 1.80
CA CYS A 63 0.22 18.69 2.33
C CYS A 63 1.24 19.56 1.55
N SER A 64 0.78 20.42 0.63
CA SER A 64 1.65 21.40 -0.02
C SER A 64 2.16 22.44 0.97
N ALA A 65 3.41 22.88 0.81
CA ALA A 65 4.05 23.83 1.72
C ALA A 65 3.21 25.11 1.93
N ALA A 66 2.53 25.59 0.87
CA ALA A 66 1.62 26.73 0.93
C ALA A 66 0.47 26.53 1.95
N ARG A 67 -0.13 25.33 2.00
CA ARG A 67 -1.20 24.99 2.96
C ARG A 67 -0.71 24.92 4.40
N GLN A 68 0.60 24.81 4.62
CA GLN A 68 1.22 24.79 5.95
C GLN A 68 1.69 26.19 6.41
N GLY A 69 1.42 27.24 5.62
CA GLY A 69 1.92 28.59 5.90
C GLY A 69 3.42 28.74 5.61
N VAL A 70 4.01 27.80 4.86
CA VAL A 70 5.40 27.84 4.44
C VAL A 70 5.44 28.46 3.04
N ASN A 71 5.91 29.70 2.97
CA ASN A 71 6.06 30.40 1.69
C ASN A 71 7.21 29.79 0.85
N GLN A 72 7.29 30.17 -0.42
CA GLN A 72 8.29 29.64 -1.35
C GLN A 72 9.75 29.82 -0.91
N LYS A 73 10.09 30.91 -0.21
CA LYS A 73 11.46 31.15 0.28
C LYS A 73 11.80 30.23 1.44
N ASP A 74 10.87 30.07 2.38
CA ASP A 74 11.04 29.18 3.53
C ASP A 74 11.01 27.71 3.07
N ALA A 75 10.20 27.37 2.07
CA ALA A 75 10.18 26.04 1.47
C ALA A 75 11.52 25.69 0.79
N GLN A 76 12.08 26.61 0.00
CA GLN A 76 13.43 26.43 -0.53
C GLN A 76 14.47 26.32 0.60
N SER A 77 14.32 27.12 1.66
CA SER A 77 15.21 27.04 2.83
C SER A 77 15.10 25.69 3.57
N CYS A 78 13.91 25.06 3.59
CA CYS A 78 13.72 23.69 4.11
C CYS A 78 14.48 22.67 3.26
N GLU A 79 14.40 22.77 1.93
CA GLU A 79 15.09 21.87 0.99
C GLU A 79 16.61 22.01 1.18
N ASP A 80 17.13 23.25 1.14
CA ASP A 80 18.55 23.54 1.34
C ASP A 80 19.04 23.05 2.70
N PHE A 81 18.23 23.20 3.76
CA PHE A 81 18.59 22.78 5.11
C PHE A 81 18.66 21.24 5.22
N LEU A 82 17.71 20.54 4.62
CA LEU A 82 17.73 19.07 4.58
C LEU A 82 18.94 18.55 3.78
N GLU A 83 19.19 19.15 2.62
CA GLU A 83 20.35 18.84 1.79
C GLU A 83 21.65 19.07 2.55
N GLU A 84 21.78 20.19 3.28
CA GLU A 84 22.96 20.51 4.08
C GLU A 84 23.26 19.47 5.16
N ILE A 85 22.23 18.98 5.85
CA ILE A 85 22.38 17.90 6.85
C ILE A 85 22.78 16.60 6.16
N ASN A 86 22.21 16.32 4.98
CA ASN A 86 22.44 15.09 4.24
C ASN A 86 23.66 15.12 3.30
N LYS A 87 24.43 16.22 3.22
CA LYS A 87 25.62 16.34 2.31
C LYS A 87 26.65 15.21 2.46
N ASN A 88 26.69 14.55 3.62
CA ASN A 88 27.58 13.42 3.91
C ASN A 88 26.86 12.05 3.90
N SER A 89 25.57 12.02 3.55
CA SER A 89 24.73 10.82 3.49
C SER A 89 24.34 10.57 2.04
N ILE A 90 24.35 9.31 1.61
CA ILE A 90 23.91 8.92 0.27
C ILE A 90 22.38 9.05 0.25
N SER A 91 21.85 10.20 -0.19
CA SER A 91 20.42 10.35 -0.42
C SER A 91 20.05 9.56 -1.68
N ASN A 92 19.36 8.43 -1.51
CA ASN A 92 18.81 7.69 -2.63
C ASN A 92 17.65 8.51 -3.23
N GLY A 93 17.90 9.18 -4.35
CA GLY A 93 16.86 9.90 -5.10
C GLY A 93 15.71 8.97 -5.49
N SER A 94 14.47 9.48 -5.44
CA SER A 94 13.21 8.76 -5.75
C SER A 94 13.18 7.33 -5.19
N TYR A 95 12.79 7.23 -3.90
CA TYR A 95 12.73 5.98 -3.13
C TYR A 95 12.15 4.82 -3.95
N ARG A 96 12.98 3.81 -4.21
CA ARG A 96 12.53 2.52 -4.71
C ARG A 96 12.30 1.62 -3.50
N GLY A 97 11.06 1.14 -3.33
CA GLY A 97 10.70 0.22 -2.26
C GLY A 97 11.25 -1.18 -2.48
N TYR A 98 11.00 -2.06 -1.51
CA TYR A 98 11.30 -3.49 -1.55
C TYR A 98 10.04 -4.33 -1.81
N TYR A 99 10.15 -5.66 -1.78
CA TYR A 99 8.99 -6.54 -1.89
C TYR A 99 8.02 -6.37 -0.71
N SER A 100 6.73 -6.40 -1.01
CA SER A 100 5.66 -6.38 -0.01
C SER A 100 5.30 -7.79 0.47
N ASN A 101 4.51 -7.87 1.53
CA ASN A 101 3.89 -9.11 1.97
C ASN A 101 2.88 -9.66 0.96
N ILE A 102 2.31 -8.83 0.07
CA ILE A 102 1.46 -9.33 -1.02
C ILE A 102 2.30 -10.10 -2.04
N HIS A 103 3.50 -9.60 -2.36
CA HIS A 103 4.45 -10.34 -3.18
C HIS A 103 4.77 -11.70 -2.54
N TRP A 104 5.15 -11.72 -1.26
CA TRP A 104 5.50 -12.98 -0.57
C TRP A 104 4.34 -13.95 -0.43
N LEU A 105 3.13 -13.46 -0.10
CA LEU A 105 1.93 -14.31 -0.09
C LEU A 105 1.67 -14.89 -1.48
N ASN A 106 1.79 -14.10 -2.55
CA ASN A 106 1.65 -14.62 -3.90
C ASN A 106 2.70 -15.69 -4.22
N ILE A 107 3.95 -15.54 -3.79
CA ILE A 107 5.00 -16.56 -3.96
C ILE A 107 4.63 -17.85 -3.23
N LEU A 108 4.25 -17.74 -1.94
CA LEU A 108 3.94 -18.88 -1.09
C LEU A 108 2.61 -19.56 -1.43
N TYR A 109 1.67 -18.86 -2.07
CA TYR A 109 0.36 -19.42 -2.38
C TYR A 109 0.49 -20.61 -3.33
N HIS A 110 -0.01 -21.78 -2.92
CA HIS A 110 0.21 -23.05 -3.62
C HIS A 110 -0.59 -23.09 -4.93
N PRO A 111 0.05 -23.12 -6.12
CA PRO A 111 -0.65 -23.22 -7.39
C PRO A 111 -0.78 -24.69 -7.84
N ASP A 112 -1.98 -25.11 -8.18
CA ASP A 112 -2.28 -26.35 -8.91
C ASP A 112 -2.21 -26.07 -10.41
N GLN A 113 -1.22 -26.64 -11.09
CA GLN A 113 -1.15 -26.60 -12.55
C GLN A 113 -1.92 -27.75 -13.18
N VAL A 114 -1.66 -28.98 -12.76
CA VAL A 114 -2.33 -30.18 -13.27
C VAL A 114 -2.99 -30.92 -12.11
N LEU A 115 -4.32 -31.07 -12.17
CA LEU A 115 -5.05 -31.84 -11.16
C LEU A 115 -4.71 -33.32 -11.17
N LYS A 116 -4.53 -33.89 -9.97
CA LYS A 116 -4.41 -35.34 -9.77
C LYS A 116 -5.76 -36.02 -10.04
N LYS A 117 -5.74 -37.34 -10.29
CA LYS A 117 -6.91 -38.14 -10.69
C LYS A 117 -8.12 -38.05 -9.74
N ASP A 118 -7.88 -37.90 -8.44
CA ASP A 118 -8.94 -37.87 -7.43
C ASP A 118 -9.05 -36.51 -6.71
N GLN A 119 -8.31 -35.50 -7.18
CA GLN A 119 -8.32 -34.15 -6.59
C GLN A 119 -9.65 -33.44 -6.90
N THR A 120 -10.31 -32.94 -5.86
CA THR A 120 -11.62 -32.24 -5.93
C THR A 120 -11.53 -30.77 -5.50
N SER A 121 -10.33 -30.30 -5.15
CA SER A 121 -10.04 -28.90 -4.83
C SER A 121 -8.82 -28.46 -5.61
N ALA A 122 -8.90 -27.31 -6.23
CA ALA A 122 -7.85 -26.70 -7.02
C ALA A 122 -7.62 -25.28 -6.55
N GLN A 123 -6.37 -24.82 -6.62
CA GLN A 123 -5.99 -23.48 -6.23
C GLN A 123 -5.07 -22.86 -7.29
N ILE A 124 -5.43 -21.71 -7.86
CA ILE A 124 -4.59 -20.96 -8.80
C ILE A 124 -4.44 -19.53 -8.33
N LYS A 125 -3.49 -18.77 -8.87
CA LYS A 125 -3.19 -17.42 -8.39
C LYS A 125 -3.00 -16.43 -9.52
N THR A 126 -3.25 -15.17 -9.20
CA THR A 126 -2.93 -14.04 -10.07
C THR A 126 -2.53 -12.81 -9.27
N TYR A 127 -1.61 -12.03 -9.80
CA TYR A 127 -0.99 -10.90 -9.12
C TYR A 127 -1.22 -9.61 -9.89
N ILE A 128 -1.74 -8.60 -9.20
CA ILE A 128 -2.08 -7.28 -9.71
C ILE A 128 -1.10 -6.28 -9.10
N SER A 129 -0.42 -5.52 -9.95
CA SER A 129 0.54 -4.50 -9.52
C SER A 129 -0.16 -3.35 -8.79
N GLY A 130 0.58 -2.65 -7.95
CA GLY A 130 0.05 -1.51 -7.19
C GLY A 130 -0.43 -0.36 -8.05
N ILE A 131 -1.38 0.40 -7.50
CA ILE A 131 -1.74 1.70 -8.05
C ILE A 131 -0.52 2.62 -7.92
N GLY A 132 -0.18 3.31 -9.00
CA GLY A 132 0.93 4.28 -8.98
C GLY A 132 2.31 3.70 -9.19
N THR A 133 2.44 2.47 -9.68
CA THR A 133 3.75 1.87 -9.99
C THR A 133 4.11 2.04 -11.46
N ALA A 134 5.31 2.52 -11.75
CA ALA A 134 5.89 2.50 -13.10
C ALA A 134 6.54 1.12 -13.35
N ALA A 135 5.74 0.11 -13.71
CA ALA A 135 6.26 -1.20 -14.05
C ALA A 135 6.89 -1.16 -15.45
N GLY A 136 8.19 -0.89 -15.54
CA GLY A 136 8.98 -1.06 -16.77
C GLY A 136 8.81 0.02 -17.85
N GLU A 137 8.00 1.05 -17.62
CA GLU A 137 7.82 2.17 -18.55
C GLU A 137 8.43 3.47 -17.99
N ALA A 138 8.92 4.34 -18.89
CA ALA A 138 9.37 5.67 -18.54
C ALA A 138 8.19 6.53 -18.07
N ASP A 139 8.41 7.43 -17.10
CA ASP A 139 7.51 8.53 -16.72
C ASP A 139 7.29 9.42 -17.97
N SER A 140 6.35 9.04 -18.83
CA SER A 140 6.32 9.50 -20.23
C SER A 140 5.24 10.55 -20.51
N VAL A 141 4.43 10.90 -19.51
CA VAL A 141 3.32 11.84 -19.69
C VAL A 141 3.49 13.06 -18.78
N ILE A 142 4.39 13.96 -19.17
CA ILE A 142 4.54 15.30 -18.57
C ILE A 142 3.75 16.31 -19.44
N GLY A 143 3.06 17.26 -18.81
CA GLY A 143 2.28 18.28 -19.51
C GLY A 143 0.80 17.92 -19.67
N MET A 144 0.25 17.99 -20.89
CA MET A 144 -1.20 17.91 -21.12
C MET A 144 -1.86 16.62 -20.60
N GLY A 145 -1.17 15.49 -20.57
CA GLY A 145 -1.72 14.23 -20.08
C GLY A 145 -1.55 13.98 -18.58
N LEU A 146 -0.87 14.87 -17.85
CA LEU A 146 -0.60 14.69 -16.42
C LEU A 146 -1.88 14.76 -15.57
N GLY A 147 -2.84 15.62 -15.95
CA GLY A 147 -4.15 15.67 -15.28
C GLY A 147 -4.90 14.34 -15.40
N THR A 148 -4.92 13.75 -16.58
CA THR A 148 -5.49 12.40 -16.81
C THR A 148 -4.75 11.35 -15.99
N SER A 149 -3.41 11.38 -15.96
CA SER A 149 -2.65 10.43 -15.13
C SER A 149 -2.97 10.56 -13.64
N ILE A 150 -3.17 11.77 -13.11
CA ILE A 150 -3.59 11.96 -11.71
C ILE A 150 -5.00 11.40 -11.47
N LEU A 151 -5.92 11.60 -12.43
CA LEU A 151 -7.25 10.99 -12.38
C LEU A 151 -7.20 9.46 -12.43
N ASP A 152 -6.38 8.87 -13.30
CA ASP A 152 -6.20 7.41 -13.38
C ASP A 152 -5.69 6.81 -12.05
N ILE A 153 -4.82 7.54 -11.34
CA ILE A 153 -4.38 7.13 -9.99
C ILE A 153 -5.50 7.28 -8.97
N PHE A 154 -6.30 8.35 -9.06
CA PHE A 154 -7.45 8.58 -8.18
C PHE A 154 -8.54 7.52 -8.35
N GLU A 155 -8.84 7.14 -9.60
CA GLU A 155 -9.77 6.06 -9.96
C GLU A 155 -9.14 4.67 -9.85
N GLY A 156 -7.83 4.60 -9.57
CA GLY A 156 -7.03 3.39 -9.69
C GLY A 156 -7.53 2.19 -8.92
N VAL A 157 -8.32 2.39 -7.85
CA VAL A 157 -8.95 1.29 -7.12
C VAL A 157 -9.93 0.51 -8.01
N VAL A 158 -10.79 1.22 -8.75
CA VAL A 158 -11.73 0.60 -9.69
C VAL A 158 -10.97 -0.01 -10.87
N THR A 159 -10.05 0.75 -11.46
CA THR A 159 -9.23 0.31 -12.59
C THR A 159 -8.44 -0.97 -12.28
N LYS A 160 -7.87 -1.09 -11.07
CA LYS A 160 -7.17 -2.31 -10.67
C LYS A 160 -8.09 -3.50 -10.49
N THR A 161 -9.34 -3.28 -10.07
CA THR A 161 -10.32 -4.38 -10.07
C THR A 161 -10.69 -4.80 -11.49
N ASP A 162 -10.71 -3.89 -12.48
CA ASP A 162 -10.90 -4.28 -13.87
C ASP A 162 -9.70 -5.06 -14.42
N GLU A 163 -8.47 -4.64 -14.11
CA GLU A 163 -7.26 -5.42 -14.41
C GLU A 163 -7.35 -6.83 -13.81
N ALA A 164 -7.88 -6.97 -12.58
CA ALA A 164 -8.07 -8.27 -11.95
C ALA A 164 -8.98 -9.20 -12.78
N MET A 165 -9.96 -8.68 -13.53
CA MET A 165 -10.84 -9.48 -14.40
C MET A 165 -10.08 -10.07 -15.57
N GLU A 166 -9.20 -9.30 -16.20
CA GLU A 166 -8.32 -9.77 -17.27
C GLU A 166 -7.36 -10.83 -16.76
N ARG A 167 -6.81 -10.60 -15.57
CA ARG A 167 -5.89 -11.52 -14.89
C ARG A 167 -6.55 -12.82 -14.43
N ILE A 168 -7.82 -12.78 -14.00
CA ILE A 168 -8.65 -13.98 -13.73
C ILE A 168 -8.85 -14.77 -15.02
N THR A 169 -9.19 -14.08 -16.12
CA THR A 169 -9.38 -14.71 -17.44
C THR A 169 -8.11 -15.45 -17.86
N GLN A 170 -6.96 -14.78 -17.75
CA GLN A 170 -5.66 -15.36 -18.11
C GLN A 170 -5.33 -16.59 -17.24
N ALA A 171 -5.42 -16.47 -15.92
CA ALA A 171 -5.09 -17.55 -15.00
C ALA A 171 -5.98 -18.80 -15.22
N LEU A 172 -7.27 -18.59 -15.49
CA LEU A 172 -8.19 -19.67 -15.84
C LEU A 172 -7.85 -20.32 -17.19
N SER A 173 -7.52 -19.51 -18.19
CA SER A 173 -7.11 -20.02 -19.50
C SER A 173 -5.83 -20.86 -19.41
N GLU A 174 -4.85 -20.42 -18.61
CA GLU A 174 -3.62 -21.18 -18.36
C GLU A 174 -3.92 -22.50 -17.64
N PHE A 175 -4.72 -22.46 -16.58
CA PHE A 175 -5.15 -23.66 -15.83
C PHE A 175 -5.85 -24.68 -16.73
N MET A 176 -6.84 -24.25 -17.51
CA MET A 176 -7.53 -25.13 -18.46
C MET A 176 -6.61 -25.59 -19.61
N GLY A 177 -5.57 -24.82 -19.93
CA GLY A 177 -4.50 -25.20 -20.86
C GLY A 177 -3.62 -26.33 -20.33
N PHE A 178 -3.35 -26.38 -19.02
CA PHE A 178 -2.67 -27.50 -18.38
C PHE A 178 -3.56 -28.75 -18.24
N ASN A 179 -4.88 -28.57 -18.19
CA ASN A 179 -5.87 -29.62 -18.05
C ASN A 179 -6.68 -29.87 -19.33
N LEU A 180 -5.99 -30.23 -20.43
CA LEU A 180 -6.64 -30.57 -21.70
C LEU A 180 -7.58 -31.77 -21.57
N ASN A 181 -8.75 -31.69 -22.20
CA ASN A 181 -9.81 -32.72 -22.18
C ASN A 181 -10.15 -33.19 -20.75
N PRO A 182 -10.63 -32.27 -19.89
CA PRO A 182 -10.81 -32.54 -18.48
C PRO A 182 -11.84 -33.65 -18.23
N ASP A 183 -11.57 -34.48 -17.23
CA ASP A 183 -12.50 -35.47 -16.66
C ASP A 183 -13.17 -34.95 -15.37
N PHE A 184 -13.21 -33.62 -15.23
CA PHE A 184 -13.79 -32.90 -14.13
C PHE A 184 -14.65 -31.74 -14.63
N CYS A 185 -15.56 -31.29 -13.77
CA CYS A 185 -16.35 -30.08 -13.92
C CYS A 185 -16.03 -29.17 -12.74
N ILE A 186 -15.97 -27.87 -12.97
CA ILE A 186 -15.80 -26.91 -11.89
C ILE A 186 -17.14 -26.80 -11.13
N ALA A 187 -17.16 -27.29 -9.90
CA ALA A 187 -18.33 -27.33 -9.04
C ALA A 187 -18.48 -26.10 -8.14
N LYS A 188 -17.49 -25.20 -8.13
CA LYS A 188 -17.54 -23.89 -7.48
C LYS A 188 -16.32 -23.06 -7.89
N ILE A 189 -16.52 -21.76 -8.10
CA ILE A 189 -15.43 -20.77 -8.13
C ILE A 189 -15.39 -20.03 -6.79
N GLN A 190 -14.22 -20.00 -6.16
CA GLN A 190 -13.95 -19.22 -4.96
C GLN A 190 -12.82 -18.23 -5.18
N PHE A 191 -12.75 -17.21 -4.35
CA PHE A 191 -11.65 -16.24 -4.33
C PHE A 191 -11.01 -16.14 -2.95
N ASP A 192 -9.68 -16.13 -2.91
CA ASP A 192 -8.94 -15.60 -1.77
C ASP A 192 -8.30 -14.29 -2.20
N VAL A 193 -8.75 -13.19 -1.62
CA VAL A 193 -8.38 -11.86 -2.07
C VAL A 193 -7.48 -11.24 -1.02
N PHE A 194 -6.29 -10.83 -1.42
CA PHE A 194 -5.31 -10.19 -0.56
C PHE A 194 -5.01 -8.80 -1.08
N GLY A 195 -4.80 -7.85 -0.18
CA GLY A 195 -4.33 -6.53 -0.61
C GLY A 195 -3.60 -5.75 0.46
N PHE A 196 -2.70 -4.87 0.03
CA PHE A 196 -1.95 -3.95 0.88
C PHE A 196 -2.20 -2.50 0.47
N SER A 197 -2.42 -1.60 1.44
CA SER A 197 -2.57 -0.16 1.21
C SER A 197 -3.76 0.15 0.28
N ARG A 198 -3.52 0.82 -0.85
CA ARG A 198 -4.53 1.01 -1.90
C ARG A 198 -4.93 -0.32 -2.59
N GLY A 199 -4.02 -1.29 -2.64
CA GLY A 199 -4.36 -2.66 -3.07
C GLY A 199 -5.36 -3.33 -2.12
N ALA A 200 -5.32 -3.01 -0.82
CA ALA A 200 -6.34 -3.46 0.13
C ALA A 200 -7.71 -2.78 -0.13
N ALA A 201 -7.72 -1.53 -0.58
CA ALA A 201 -8.94 -0.87 -1.03
C ALA A 201 -9.51 -1.54 -2.29
N ALA A 202 -8.66 -1.91 -3.25
CA ALA A 202 -9.04 -2.71 -4.42
C ALA A 202 -9.54 -4.10 -4.04
N ALA A 203 -8.91 -4.76 -3.06
CA ALA A 203 -9.36 -6.05 -2.54
C ALA A 203 -10.77 -5.97 -1.93
N ARG A 204 -11.05 -4.93 -1.12
CA ARG A 204 -12.40 -4.66 -0.56
C ARG A 204 -13.41 -4.37 -1.66
N HIS A 205 -13.02 -3.55 -2.64
CA HIS A 205 -13.89 -3.22 -3.76
C HIS A 205 -14.22 -4.45 -4.62
N PHE A 206 -13.22 -5.26 -4.94
CA PHE A 206 -13.38 -6.53 -5.66
C PHE A 206 -14.31 -7.48 -4.89
N ALA A 207 -14.12 -7.63 -3.58
CA ALA A 207 -14.98 -8.47 -2.75
C ALA A 207 -16.44 -8.01 -2.77
N ASN A 208 -16.70 -6.70 -2.78
CA ASN A 208 -18.05 -6.14 -3.00
C ASN A 208 -18.60 -6.46 -4.39
N ARG A 209 -17.79 -6.33 -5.45
CA ARG A 209 -18.20 -6.71 -6.81
C ARG A 209 -18.57 -8.19 -6.91
N VAL A 210 -17.82 -9.08 -6.25
CA VAL A 210 -18.16 -10.51 -6.13
C VAL A 210 -19.47 -10.70 -5.35
N MET A 211 -19.63 -10.02 -4.21
CA MET A 211 -20.84 -10.11 -3.39
C MET A 211 -22.10 -9.69 -4.16
N GLU A 212 -22.00 -8.62 -4.96
CA GLU A 212 -23.08 -8.10 -5.80
C GLU A 212 -23.27 -8.88 -7.11
N GLN A 213 -22.45 -9.90 -7.36
CA GLN A 213 -22.47 -10.72 -8.57
C GLN A 213 -22.27 -9.90 -9.84
N ASP A 214 -21.25 -9.03 -9.85
CA ASP A 214 -20.90 -8.19 -11.00
C ASP A 214 -20.75 -9.05 -12.28
N PRO A 215 -21.53 -8.78 -13.34
CA PRO A 215 -21.47 -9.50 -14.60
C PRO A 215 -20.09 -9.49 -15.28
N ALA A 216 -19.24 -8.50 -14.99
CA ALA A 216 -17.87 -8.45 -15.52
C ALA A 216 -17.03 -9.63 -15.03
N ILE A 217 -17.18 -10.01 -13.75
CA ILE A 217 -16.49 -11.18 -13.17
C ILE A 217 -17.00 -12.46 -13.82
N ALA A 218 -18.32 -12.60 -13.98
CA ALA A 218 -18.91 -13.75 -14.66
C ALA A 218 -18.42 -13.90 -16.11
N ARG A 219 -18.32 -12.78 -16.84
CA ARG A 219 -17.75 -12.76 -18.20
C ARG A 219 -16.28 -13.15 -18.22
N ALA A 220 -15.48 -12.67 -17.26
CA ALA A 220 -14.07 -13.03 -17.14
C ALA A 220 -13.88 -14.53 -16.89
N ILE A 221 -14.67 -15.10 -15.96
CA ILE A 221 -14.67 -16.53 -15.68
C ILE A 221 -15.07 -17.32 -16.93
N ALA A 222 -16.19 -16.97 -17.57
CA ALA A 222 -16.67 -17.65 -18.78
C ALA A 222 -15.65 -17.57 -19.93
N LYS A 223 -14.98 -16.42 -20.11
CA LYS A 223 -13.94 -16.24 -21.13
C LYS A 223 -12.71 -17.10 -20.84
N GLY A 224 -12.25 -17.15 -19.60
CA GLY A 224 -11.10 -17.98 -19.19
C GLY A 224 -11.40 -19.48 -19.32
N LEU A 225 -12.63 -19.89 -19.03
CA LEU A 225 -13.13 -21.24 -19.22
C LEU A 225 -13.51 -21.56 -20.69
N ARG A 226 -13.41 -20.59 -21.61
CA ARG A 226 -13.81 -20.73 -23.02
C ARG A 226 -15.26 -21.22 -23.20
N GLY A 227 -16.13 -20.84 -22.28
CA GLY A 227 -17.54 -21.25 -22.26
C GLY A 227 -17.81 -22.58 -21.54
N ASP A 228 -16.80 -23.24 -20.95
CA ASP A 228 -17.02 -24.46 -20.17
C ASP A 228 -17.94 -24.20 -18.97
N PHE A 229 -18.75 -25.19 -18.65
CA PHE A 229 -19.71 -25.12 -17.55
C PHE A 229 -19.02 -25.17 -16.18
N TYR A 230 -19.47 -24.30 -15.29
CA TYR A 230 -19.24 -24.43 -13.85
C TYR A 230 -20.55 -24.29 -13.09
N ASP A 231 -20.70 -25.08 -12.03
CA ASP A 231 -21.89 -25.09 -11.17
C ASP A 231 -21.63 -24.18 -9.96
N GLY A 232 -22.23 -23.00 -9.92
CA GLY A 232 -22.03 -22.09 -8.79
C GLY A 232 -22.57 -20.68 -9.05
N LYS A 233 -22.24 -19.77 -8.14
CA LYS A 233 -22.51 -18.34 -8.35
C LYS A 233 -21.74 -17.86 -9.59
N PRO A 234 -22.37 -17.15 -10.53
CA PRO A 234 -21.74 -16.81 -11.79
C PRO A 234 -20.49 -15.93 -11.62
N SER A 235 -20.46 -15.09 -10.60
CA SER A 235 -19.31 -14.25 -10.27
C SER A 235 -18.48 -14.81 -9.11
N GLY A 236 -18.64 -16.10 -8.78
CA GLY A 236 -17.94 -16.76 -7.69
C GLY A 236 -18.35 -16.29 -6.29
N GLU A 237 -17.51 -16.61 -5.30
CA GLU A 237 -17.70 -16.28 -3.88
C GLU A 237 -16.35 -16.09 -3.18
N VAL A 238 -16.23 -15.09 -2.31
CA VAL A 238 -14.98 -14.86 -1.57
C VAL A 238 -14.90 -15.80 -0.35
N ARG A 239 -13.83 -16.62 -0.29
CA ARG A 239 -13.50 -17.48 0.83
C ARG A 239 -12.76 -16.68 1.90
N PHE A 240 -11.64 -16.07 1.55
CA PHE A 240 -10.84 -15.27 2.47
C PHE A 240 -10.56 -13.88 1.90
N LEU A 241 -10.63 -12.84 2.75
CA LEU A 241 -10.22 -11.48 2.43
C LEU A 241 -9.15 -11.04 3.43
N GLY A 242 -7.88 -11.04 3.01
CA GLY A 242 -6.72 -10.69 3.82
C GLY A 242 -6.22 -9.28 3.51
N LEU A 243 -6.36 -8.36 4.47
CA LEU A 243 -6.06 -6.94 4.26
C LEU A 243 -4.85 -6.52 5.10
N PHE A 244 -3.92 -5.81 4.47
CA PHE A 244 -2.88 -5.06 5.16
C PHE A 244 -3.17 -3.57 5.03
N ASP A 245 -3.46 -2.94 6.16
CA ASP A 245 -3.48 -1.51 6.38
C ASP A 245 -4.16 -0.70 5.26
N THR A 246 -5.49 -0.77 5.18
CA THR A 246 -6.22 -0.21 4.04
C THR A 246 -6.17 1.30 4.03
N VAL A 247 -5.75 1.86 2.90
CA VAL A 247 -5.75 3.30 2.62
C VAL A 247 -6.48 3.51 1.30
N ALA A 248 -7.67 4.11 1.34
CA ALA A 248 -8.53 4.31 0.17
C ALA A 248 -7.87 5.21 -0.89
N ALA A 249 -7.26 6.30 -0.43
CA ALA A 249 -6.55 7.26 -1.25
C ALA A 249 -5.33 7.78 -0.48
N ILE A 250 -4.24 8.01 -1.22
CA ILE A 250 -3.04 8.67 -0.70
C ILE A 250 -2.98 10.03 -1.39
N GLY A 251 -3.24 11.09 -0.62
CA GLY A 251 -3.51 12.41 -1.19
C GLY A 251 -4.93 12.52 -1.75
N GLY A 252 -5.13 13.38 -2.75
CA GLY A 252 -6.43 13.59 -3.37
C GLY A 252 -6.36 14.56 -4.55
N ILE A 253 -7.52 14.86 -5.12
CA ILE A 253 -7.65 15.78 -6.26
C ILE A 253 -8.47 17.04 -5.94
N SER A 254 -8.97 17.19 -4.71
CA SER A 254 -9.93 18.25 -4.35
C SER A 254 -9.39 19.67 -4.53
N ASN A 255 -8.09 19.87 -4.30
CA ASN A 255 -7.43 21.16 -4.47
C ASN A 255 -6.77 21.31 -5.84
N PHE A 256 -6.91 20.35 -6.75
CA PHE A 256 -6.38 20.48 -8.10
C PHE A 256 -7.38 21.19 -9.00
N PHE A 257 -7.12 22.47 -9.33
CA PHE A 257 -8.02 23.29 -10.14
C PHE A 257 -8.41 22.61 -11.45
N ASP A 258 -7.47 21.91 -12.09
CA ASP A 258 -7.68 21.29 -13.41
C ASP A 258 -8.58 20.04 -13.38
N ILE A 259 -8.77 19.38 -12.22
CA ILE A 259 -9.41 18.04 -12.13
C ILE A 259 -10.31 17.83 -10.89
N ASN A 260 -10.47 18.83 -10.02
CA ASN A 260 -11.30 18.74 -8.81
C ASN A 260 -12.81 18.59 -9.07
N GLY A 261 -13.27 18.78 -10.31
CA GLY A 261 -14.66 18.59 -10.72
C GLY A 261 -15.11 17.12 -10.84
N CYS A 262 -14.17 16.16 -10.75
CA CYS A 262 -14.48 14.73 -10.79
C CYS A 262 -15.07 14.25 -9.45
N SER A 263 -16.19 13.51 -9.50
CA SER A 263 -16.79 12.88 -8.32
C SER A 263 -15.93 11.74 -7.78
N ASN A 264 -16.15 11.36 -6.51
CA ASN A 264 -15.50 10.17 -5.94
C ASN A 264 -15.70 8.94 -6.85
N PRO A 265 -14.71 8.03 -6.99
CA PRO A 265 -14.69 7.01 -8.05
C PRO A 265 -15.73 5.88 -7.88
N GLY A 266 -16.69 5.99 -6.95
CA GLY A 266 -17.60 4.90 -6.61
C GLY A 266 -16.92 3.73 -5.90
N VAL A 267 -15.81 4.00 -5.19
CA VAL A 267 -15.07 2.96 -4.46
C VAL A 267 -15.89 2.44 -3.27
N LYS A 268 -16.35 1.20 -3.40
CA LYS A 268 -17.06 0.46 -2.34
C LYS A 268 -16.10 -0.22 -1.37
N LEU A 269 -15.96 0.32 -0.17
CA LEU A 269 -15.09 -0.23 0.88
C LEU A 269 -15.85 -0.98 1.98
N GLU A 270 -17.17 -0.80 2.08
CA GLU A 270 -18.00 -1.44 3.09
C GLU A 270 -17.94 -2.96 3.00
N LEU A 271 -17.72 -3.65 4.12
CA LEU A 271 -17.61 -5.11 4.18
C LEU A 271 -18.80 -5.68 4.96
N ARG A 272 -19.92 -5.90 4.27
CA ARG A 272 -21.11 -6.53 4.87
C ARG A 272 -20.84 -7.99 5.27
N PRO A 273 -21.60 -8.59 6.21
CA PRO A 273 -21.25 -9.90 6.81
C PRO A 273 -21.11 -11.05 5.80
N SER A 274 -21.76 -10.95 4.64
CA SER A 274 -21.73 -11.97 3.59
C SER A 274 -20.74 -11.66 2.46
N VAL A 275 -19.89 -10.63 2.59
CA VAL A 275 -18.92 -10.25 1.54
C VAL A 275 -17.86 -11.31 1.32
N ALA A 276 -17.45 -12.01 2.39
CA ALA A 276 -16.51 -13.11 2.39
C ALA A 276 -16.82 -14.08 3.54
N LYS A 277 -16.34 -15.33 3.47
CA LYS A 277 -16.52 -16.27 4.60
C LYS A 277 -15.69 -15.88 5.82
N LYS A 278 -14.46 -15.41 5.60
CA LYS A 278 -13.54 -14.91 6.62
C LYS A 278 -12.85 -13.65 6.10
N VAL A 279 -12.79 -12.62 6.93
CA VAL A 279 -12.01 -11.40 6.68
C VAL A 279 -11.04 -11.23 7.83
N PHE A 280 -9.82 -10.80 7.54
CA PHE A 280 -8.85 -10.42 8.56
C PHE A 280 -8.02 -9.25 8.08
N GLN A 281 -7.88 -8.23 8.91
CA GLN A 281 -7.03 -7.08 8.62
C GLN A 281 -5.94 -6.91 9.68
N ILE A 282 -4.72 -6.62 9.23
CA ILE A 282 -3.64 -6.12 10.09
C ILE A 282 -3.50 -4.62 9.83
N THR A 283 -3.43 -3.81 10.89
CA THR A 283 -3.28 -2.35 10.81
C THR A 283 -2.02 -1.86 11.49
N ALA A 284 -1.46 -0.76 10.98
CA ALA A 284 -0.25 -0.14 11.50
C ALA A 284 -0.57 0.76 12.70
N MET A 285 -0.12 0.36 13.90
CA MET A 285 -0.25 1.18 15.11
C MET A 285 0.62 2.45 15.05
N ASN A 286 1.77 2.38 14.38
CA ASN A 286 2.76 3.46 14.33
C ASN A 286 2.80 4.18 12.97
N GLU A 287 1.70 4.17 12.22
CA GLU A 287 1.53 4.99 11.02
C GLU A 287 0.81 6.29 11.38
N TYR A 288 1.44 7.44 11.13
CA TYR A 288 0.90 8.73 11.56
C TYR A 288 0.83 9.77 10.45
N ARG A 289 1.13 9.42 9.19
CA ARG A 289 1.10 10.38 8.08
C ARG A 289 -0.33 10.79 7.77
N TYR A 290 -0.49 12.07 7.42
CA TYR A 290 -1.76 12.65 6.98
C TYR A 290 -2.35 11.90 5.77
N ASN A 291 -1.52 11.66 4.76
CA ASN A 291 -1.92 11.02 3.50
C ASN A 291 -2.23 9.52 3.63
N PHE A 292 -1.95 8.89 4.79
CA PHE A 292 -2.12 7.45 4.98
C PHE A 292 -3.23 7.17 5.99
N SER A 293 -4.42 7.75 5.79
CA SER A 293 -5.54 7.53 6.71
C SER A 293 -6.09 6.11 6.60
N LEU A 294 -6.28 5.46 7.75
CA LEU A 294 -6.75 4.07 7.83
C LEU A 294 -8.24 3.98 7.48
N ASN A 295 -8.62 2.99 6.68
CA ASN A 295 -10.01 2.54 6.56
C ASN A 295 -10.15 1.25 7.37
N SER A 296 -10.65 1.38 8.60
CA SER A 296 -10.75 0.29 9.57
C SER A 296 -12.00 -0.56 9.31
N ILE A 297 -11.88 -1.85 9.59
CA ILE A 297 -13.00 -2.81 9.62
C ILE A 297 -13.34 -3.25 11.05
N LYS A 298 -12.66 -2.67 12.05
CA LYS A 298 -12.83 -2.97 13.47
C LYS A 298 -14.28 -2.81 13.90
N GLY A 299 -14.74 -3.72 14.74
CA GLY A 299 -16.14 -3.82 15.18
C GLY A 299 -17.00 -4.71 14.28
N MET A 300 -16.74 -4.71 12.97
CA MET A 300 -17.48 -5.53 12.00
C MET A 300 -16.76 -6.84 11.66
N TRP A 301 -15.44 -6.78 11.50
CA TRP A 301 -14.59 -7.92 11.17
C TRP A 301 -13.36 -7.98 12.07
N PRO A 302 -12.72 -9.17 12.18
CA PRO A 302 -11.44 -9.32 12.87
C PRO A 302 -10.36 -8.37 12.32
N GLU A 303 -9.95 -7.39 13.13
CA GLU A 303 -8.87 -6.45 12.83
C GLU A 303 -7.84 -6.44 13.96
N LEU A 304 -6.59 -6.71 13.64
CA LEU A 304 -5.46 -6.70 14.56
C LEU A 304 -4.56 -5.49 14.29
N ALA A 305 -4.47 -4.59 15.27
CA ALA A 305 -3.46 -3.54 15.25
C ALA A 305 -2.11 -4.13 15.72
N LEU A 306 -1.08 -4.06 14.90
CA LEU A 306 0.29 -4.46 15.25
C LEU A 306 1.21 -3.23 15.28
N PRO A 307 2.24 -3.22 16.15
CA PRO A 307 3.28 -2.19 16.12
C PRO A 307 3.96 -2.15 14.75
N GLY A 308 4.45 -0.99 14.34
CA GLY A 308 5.00 -0.78 13.00
C GLY A 308 4.28 0.34 12.23
N ALA A 309 5.00 0.98 11.30
CA ALA A 309 4.44 1.88 10.31
C ALA A 309 3.80 1.11 9.13
N HIS A 310 3.24 1.84 8.15
CA HIS A 310 2.51 1.26 7.03
C HIS A 310 3.25 0.12 6.31
N SER A 311 4.52 0.33 5.97
CA SER A 311 5.36 -0.65 5.27
C SER A 311 6.07 -1.62 6.22
N ASP A 312 6.01 -1.43 7.53
CA ASP A 312 6.38 -2.48 8.49
C ASP A 312 5.29 -3.55 8.58
N ILE A 313 4.04 -3.18 8.28
CA ILE A 313 2.90 -4.12 8.23
C ILE A 313 2.80 -4.78 6.86
N GLY A 314 2.82 -3.98 5.80
CA GLY A 314 2.66 -4.47 4.43
C GLY A 314 3.96 -4.89 3.73
N GLY A 315 5.13 -4.64 4.33
CA GLY A 315 6.42 -4.76 3.66
C GLY A 315 6.75 -3.56 2.76
N GLY A 316 7.84 -3.66 2.02
CA GLY A 316 8.31 -2.61 1.10
C GLY A 316 9.43 -1.73 1.63
N TYR A 317 9.93 -1.96 2.84
CA TYR A 317 11.20 -1.40 3.31
C TYR A 317 12.38 -2.27 2.88
N ASN A 318 13.48 -1.64 2.47
CA ASN A 318 14.69 -2.34 2.04
C ASN A 318 15.43 -2.97 3.22
N PRO A 319 16.04 -4.15 3.05
CA PRO A 319 16.75 -4.81 4.13
C PRO A 319 18.04 -4.08 4.52
N VAL A 320 18.45 -4.29 5.77
CA VAL A 320 19.73 -3.84 6.29
C VAL A 320 20.88 -4.39 5.43
N GLY A 321 21.82 -3.53 5.02
CA GLY A 321 22.92 -3.91 4.11
C GLY A 321 22.59 -3.86 2.61
N SER A 322 21.34 -3.55 2.23
CA SER A 322 21.01 -3.19 0.83
C SER A 322 21.69 -1.87 0.43
N PRO A 323 22.05 -1.67 -0.86
CA PRO A 323 22.40 -0.32 -1.37
C PRO A 323 21.28 0.71 -1.16
N LEU A 324 20.03 0.24 -1.06
CA LEU A 324 18.85 1.04 -0.78
C LEU A 324 18.42 0.98 0.69
N GLN A 325 19.33 0.60 1.60
CA GLN A 325 19.05 0.49 3.03
C GLN A 325 18.32 1.71 3.59
N GLU A 326 17.35 1.43 4.47
CA GLU A 326 16.55 2.46 5.12
C GLU A 326 17.38 3.20 6.18
N ASN A 327 17.68 4.46 5.88
CA ASN A 327 18.36 5.40 6.76
C ASN A 327 17.43 6.57 7.02
N GLU A 328 17.09 6.79 8.28
CA GLU A 328 16.16 7.82 8.71
C GLU A 328 16.92 9.07 9.11
N SER A 329 16.86 10.06 8.23
CA SER A 329 17.33 11.43 8.43
C SER A 329 16.13 12.36 8.30
N LEU A 330 15.37 12.53 9.38
CA LEU A 330 14.00 13.00 9.33
C LEU A 330 13.82 14.27 10.16
N PHE A 331 13.26 15.33 9.57
CA PHE A 331 12.67 16.39 10.36
C PHE A 331 11.39 15.91 11.02
N LEU A 332 11.30 15.99 12.35
CA LEU A 332 10.08 15.65 13.12
C LEU A 332 9.25 16.88 13.49
N SER A 333 9.74 18.08 13.20
CA SER A 333 8.96 19.32 13.20
C SER A 333 9.20 20.07 11.89
N CYS A 334 8.20 20.84 11.43
CA CYS A 334 8.39 21.74 10.29
C CYS A 334 9.56 22.70 10.58
N PRO A 335 10.59 22.78 9.70
CA PRO A 335 11.61 23.81 9.85
C PRO A 335 11.00 25.20 9.76
N GLU A 336 11.40 26.07 10.69
CA GLU A 336 11.01 27.48 10.70
C GLU A 336 12.24 28.37 10.64
N PHE A 337 12.10 29.50 9.96
CA PHE A 337 13.17 30.46 9.72
C PHE A 337 12.80 31.85 10.22
N GLU A 338 13.80 32.62 10.64
CA GLU A 338 13.67 34.04 10.90
C GLU A 338 14.96 34.80 10.62
N ILE A 339 14.86 36.08 10.29
CA ILE A 339 16.00 36.96 10.05
C ILE A 339 16.29 37.75 11.32
N VAL A 340 17.50 37.63 11.84
CA VAL A 340 18.00 38.33 13.03
C VAL A 340 19.28 39.08 12.70
N SER A 341 19.71 39.96 13.60
CA SER A 341 21.04 40.55 13.53
C SER A 341 22.11 39.49 13.77
N ASP A 342 23.29 39.66 13.17
CA ASP A 342 24.36 38.66 13.18
C ASP A 342 24.97 38.44 14.58
N ASP A 343 24.86 39.44 15.46
CA ASP A 343 25.24 39.36 16.87
C ASP A 343 24.32 38.46 17.71
N THR A 344 23.10 38.18 17.23
CA THR A 344 22.15 37.32 17.93
C THR A 344 22.66 35.89 17.89
N ARG A 345 22.81 35.25 19.06
CA ARG A 345 23.17 33.82 19.12
C ARG A 345 21.99 32.99 18.61
N GLU A 346 22.29 31.96 17.82
CA GLU A 346 21.25 31.13 17.20
C GLU A 346 20.34 30.43 18.22
N THR A 347 20.88 30.07 19.39
CA THR A 347 20.10 29.46 20.49
C THR A 347 19.15 30.44 21.18
N ASP A 348 19.34 31.75 21.00
CA ASP A 348 18.49 32.79 21.58
C ASP A 348 17.36 33.23 20.62
N THR A 349 17.19 32.51 19.51
CA THR A 349 16.14 32.78 18.50
C THR A 349 14.79 32.19 18.90
N ARG A 350 13.70 32.76 18.38
CA ARG A 350 12.34 32.23 18.57
C ARG A 350 12.21 30.86 17.93
N VAL A 351 12.79 30.67 16.74
CA VAL A 351 12.73 29.39 16.00
C VAL A 351 13.42 28.27 16.78
N TYR A 352 14.58 28.51 17.40
CA TYR A 352 15.25 27.51 18.23
C TYR A 352 14.44 27.12 19.46
N ARG A 353 13.88 28.11 20.19
CA ARG A 353 13.03 27.82 21.36
C ARG A 353 11.80 27.00 20.98
N LYS A 354 11.18 27.30 19.84
CA LYS A 354 10.03 26.54 19.33
C LYS A 354 10.41 25.11 18.95
N ALA A 355 11.55 24.93 18.28
CA ALA A 355 12.08 23.60 17.95
C ALA A 355 12.40 22.79 19.22
N GLU A 356 13.05 23.38 20.23
CA GLU A 356 13.30 22.70 21.51
C GLU A 356 12.02 22.36 22.28
N GLN A 357 11.01 23.24 22.24
CA GLN A 357 9.69 22.93 22.81
C GLN A 357 9.04 21.74 22.10
N ALA A 358 9.08 21.72 20.76
CA ALA A 358 8.60 20.60 19.96
C ALA A 358 9.38 19.31 20.28
N ARG A 359 10.72 19.38 20.44
CA ARG A 359 11.56 18.24 20.80
C ARG A 359 11.15 17.63 22.13
N LYS A 360 10.95 18.46 23.16
CA LYS A 360 10.48 18.02 24.49
C LYS A 360 9.09 17.36 24.40
N MET A 361 8.18 17.93 23.61
CA MET A 361 6.86 17.33 23.37
C MET A 361 6.99 15.95 22.72
N LEU A 362 7.79 15.83 21.66
CA LEU A 362 8.01 14.57 20.94
C LEU A 362 8.63 13.48 21.84
N MET A 363 9.54 13.84 22.75
CA MET A 363 10.11 12.88 23.72
C MET A 363 9.06 12.29 24.67
N THR A 364 8.01 13.04 24.98
CA THR A 364 6.91 12.58 25.85
C THR A 364 5.75 11.94 25.08
N LEU A 365 5.79 12.00 23.75
CA LEU A 365 4.70 11.58 22.89
C LEU A 365 4.62 10.04 22.83
N PRO A 366 3.51 9.42 23.25
CA PRO A 366 3.38 7.96 23.24
C PRO A 366 3.57 7.35 21.84
N ALA A 367 3.16 8.08 20.80
CA ALA A 367 3.24 7.64 19.41
C ALA A 367 4.66 7.24 18.96
N LEU A 368 5.67 7.94 19.46
CA LEU A 368 7.09 7.76 19.09
C LEU A 368 7.92 7.15 20.22
N LYS A 369 7.31 6.83 21.36
CA LYS A 369 7.96 6.35 22.59
C LYS A 369 8.97 5.22 22.34
N HIS A 370 8.62 4.30 21.44
CA HIS A 370 9.42 3.12 21.15
C HIS A 370 10.36 3.28 19.96
N ILE A 371 10.21 4.34 19.15
CA ILE A 371 11.03 4.59 17.96
C ILE A 371 12.22 5.47 18.34
N LEU A 372 11.98 6.55 19.08
CA LEU A 372 12.98 7.54 19.45
C LEU A 372 14.22 6.97 20.18
N PRO A 373 14.10 5.99 21.09
CA PRO A 373 15.26 5.46 21.80
C PRO A 373 16.33 4.81 20.91
N HIS A 374 15.95 4.39 19.69
CA HIS A 374 16.86 3.72 18.76
C HIS A 374 17.59 4.69 17.81
N GLY A 375 17.36 5.99 17.94
CA GLY A 375 18.01 7.01 17.13
C GLY A 375 18.42 8.23 17.95
N LYS A 376 18.95 9.25 17.27
CA LYS A 376 19.37 10.51 17.89
C LYS A 376 18.34 11.58 17.58
N LEU A 377 17.59 11.99 18.59
CA LEU A 377 16.67 13.13 18.51
C LEU A 377 17.39 14.42 18.90
N THR A 378 17.64 15.28 17.92
CA THR A 378 18.38 16.55 18.09
C THR A 378 17.54 17.74 17.62
N THR A 379 17.91 18.95 18.03
CA THR A 379 17.44 20.18 17.36
C THR A 379 18.57 20.65 16.48
N LYS A 380 18.37 20.62 15.17
CA LYS A 380 19.33 21.16 14.20
C LYS A 380 19.06 22.64 14.00
N ILE A 381 20.14 23.37 13.74
CA ILE A 381 20.13 24.80 13.46
C ILE A 381 20.85 25.01 12.12
N ARG A 382 20.36 25.97 11.35
CA ARG A 382 21.03 26.49 10.16
C ARG A 382 21.12 28.00 10.24
N SER A 383 22.28 28.56 9.94
CA SER A 383 22.50 30.00 9.91
C SER A 383 23.15 30.42 8.59
N VAL A 384 22.47 31.26 7.80
CA VAL A 384 23.01 31.78 6.54
C VAL A 384 22.98 33.30 6.51
N GLY A 385 24.01 33.93 5.95
CA GLY A 385 24.09 35.38 5.85
C GLY A 385 23.01 35.96 4.93
N VAL A 386 22.35 37.04 5.36
CA VAL A 386 21.28 37.70 4.60
C VAL A 386 21.83 38.90 3.83
N ASN A 387 21.58 38.91 2.52
CA ASN A 387 22.01 39.99 1.65
C ASN A 387 21.02 41.18 1.70
N ASN A 388 21.19 42.08 2.68
CA ASN A 388 20.38 43.29 2.79
C ASN A 388 21.24 44.56 2.69
N SER A 389 21.29 45.16 1.49
CA SER A 389 22.14 46.32 1.21
C SER A 389 21.78 47.56 2.04
N ASN A 390 20.49 47.76 2.35
CA ASN A 390 20.02 48.86 3.16
C ASN A 390 20.50 48.72 4.62
N GLN A 391 20.38 47.52 5.19
CA GLN A 391 20.81 47.26 6.57
C GLN A 391 22.34 47.28 6.71
N ARG A 392 23.08 46.81 5.71
CA ARG A 392 24.55 46.95 5.70
C ARG A 392 25.00 48.40 5.75
N ARG A 393 24.33 49.31 5.03
CA ARG A 393 24.63 50.76 5.09
C ARG A 393 24.32 51.34 6.47
N ALA A 394 23.38 50.76 7.20
CA ALA A 394 23.07 51.11 8.58
C ALA A 394 23.99 50.40 9.62
N GLY A 395 25.00 49.65 9.18
CA GLY A 395 25.94 48.94 10.05
C GLY A 395 25.41 47.63 10.64
N VAL A 396 24.23 47.16 10.21
CA VAL A 396 23.60 45.93 10.71
C VAL A 396 23.82 44.79 9.72
N ILE A 397 24.64 43.81 10.13
CA ILE A 397 24.75 42.52 9.44
C ILE A 397 23.62 41.63 9.93
N GLN A 398 23.00 40.89 9.01
CA GLN A 398 21.87 40.01 9.30
C GLN A 398 22.16 38.58 8.88
N LYS A 399 21.55 37.64 9.58
CA LYS A 399 21.52 36.21 9.24
C LYS A 399 20.10 35.66 9.33
N GLN A 400 19.81 34.67 8.50
CA GLN A 400 18.60 33.88 8.59
C GLN A 400 18.93 32.63 9.41
N VAL A 401 18.26 32.48 10.54
CA VAL A 401 18.39 31.31 11.41
C VAL A 401 17.18 30.42 11.18
N GLY A 402 17.44 29.15 10.89
CA GLY A 402 16.45 28.08 10.82
C GLY A 402 16.65 27.07 11.93
N ALA A 403 15.57 26.54 12.49
CA ALA A 403 15.68 25.45 13.47
C ALA A 403 14.53 24.45 13.33
N ALA A 404 14.85 23.17 13.57
CA ALA A 404 13.88 22.08 13.53
C ALA A 404 14.35 20.90 14.38
N VAL A 405 13.40 20.09 14.84
CA VAL A 405 13.68 18.79 15.46
C VAL A 405 14.06 17.79 14.36
N PHE A 406 15.17 17.09 14.55
CA PHE A 406 15.73 16.13 13.62
C PHE A 406 15.97 14.78 14.29
N PHE A 407 15.66 13.72 13.59
CA PHE A 407 15.84 12.34 14.04
C PHE A 407 16.76 11.60 13.08
N GLU A 408 17.83 11.05 13.64
CA GLU A 408 18.86 10.29 12.92
C GLU A 408 18.87 8.85 13.41
N ARG A 409 18.54 7.91 12.52
CA ARG A 409 18.65 6.47 12.78
C ARG A 409 19.10 5.77 11.50
N MET A 410 20.24 5.10 11.58
CA MET A 410 20.83 4.41 10.42
C MET A 410 20.45 2.93 10.44
N ALA A 411 20.42 2.33 9.27
CA ALA A 411 20.35 0.88 9.13
C ALA A 411 19.13 0.25 9.82
N VAL A 412 17.95 0.84 9.62
CA VAL A 412 16.70 0.31 10.21
C VAL A 412 16.38 -1.05 9.56
N PRO A 413 16.21 -2.12 10.34
CA PRO A 413 15.89 -3.45 9.81
C PRO A 413 14.41 -3.57 9.42
N ASN A 414 14.12 -4.33 8.36
CA ASN A 414 12.78 -4.50 7.80
C ASN A 414 12.09 -5.82 8.21
N ASP A 415 12.71 -6.62 9.09
CA ASP A 415 12.26 -7.96 9.44
C ASP A 415 10.88 -8.03 10.11
N TRP A 416 10.36 -6.91 10.63
CA TRP A 416 9.03 -6.90 11.26
C TRP A 416 7.89 -7.21 10.28
N ALA A 417 8.07 -6.86 9.00
CA ALA A 417 7.12 -7.25 7.95
C ALA A 417 6.99 -8.77 7.83
N ASN A 418 8.06 -9.53 8.11
CA ASN A 418 8.03 -10.99 8.09
C ASN A 418 7.23 -11.58 9.26
N VAL A 419 7.09 -10.84 10.38
CA VAL A 419 6.17 -11.18 11.48
C VAL A 419 4.73 -11.01 10.99
N CYS A 420 4.41 -9.85 10.42
CA CYS A 420 3.08 -9.54 9.89
C CYS A 420 2.64 -10.52 8.79
N LEU A 421 3.58 -10.93 7.91
CA LEU A 421 3.37 -11.97 6.91
C LEU A 421 2.89 -13.28 7.55
N ARG A 422 3.55 -13.72 8.62
CA ARG A 422 3.21 -14.98 9.31
C ARG A 422 1.87 -14.93 10.02
N VAL A 423 1.50 -13.78 10.58
CA VAL A 423 0.16 -13.57 11.15
C VAL A 423 -0.91 -13.68 10.06
N MET A 424 -0.68 -13.10 8.87
CA MET A 424 -1.62 -13.21 7.75
C MET A 424 -1.68 -14.62 7.16
N LEU A 425 -0.55 -15.32 7.08
CA LEU A 425 -0.50 -16.74 6.68
C LEU A 425 -1.35 -17.58 7.63
N ASP A 426 -1.19 -17.41 8.95
CA ASP A 426 -1.98 -18.12 9.96
C ASP A 426 -3.49 -17.83 9.83
N ALA A 427 -3.87 -16.57 9.62
CA ALA A 427 -5.26 -16.17 9.41
C ALA A 427 -5.88 -16.81 8.15
N ALA A 428 -5.13 -16.82 7.05
CA ALA A 428 -5.58 -17.36 5.78
C ALA A 428 -5.63 -18.90 5.81
N GLN A 429 -4.64 -19.56 6.43
CA GLN A 429 -4.62 -21.01 6.59
C GLN A 429 -5.81 -21.50 7.43
N GLU A 430 -6.20 -20.76 8.48
CA GLU A 430 -7.43 -21.03 9.24
C GLU A 430 -8.70 -20.92 8.37
N ALA A 431 -8.69 -20.05 7.36
CA ALA A 431 -9.79 -19.94 6.38
C ALA A 431 -9.74 -21.02 5.28
N GLY A 432 -8.75 -21.92 5.31
CA GLY A 432 -8.57 -23.01 4.35
C GLY A 432 -7.70 -22.67 3.14
N VAL A 433 -6.97 -21.55 3.19
CA VAL A 433 -6.02 -21.17 2.14
C VAL A 433 -4.77 -22.05 2.21
N LEU A 434 -4.31 -22.55 1.06
CA LEU A 434 -3.13 -23.41 0.99
C LEU A 434 -1.87 -22.60 0.65
N PHE A 435 -0.92 -22.58 1.57
CA PHE A 435 0.40 -21.98 1.34
C PHE A 435 1.48 -23.05 1.42
N ALA A 436 2.51 -22.91 0.58
CA ALA A 436 3.78 -23.60 0.77
C ALA A 436 4.44 -23.12 2.08
N PRO A 437 5.18 -24.00 2.77
CA PRO A 437 5.95 -23.59 3.93
C PRO A 437 7.01 -22.57 3.51
N ILE A 438 7.34 -21.64 4.42
CA ILE A 438 8.46 -20.72 4.22
C ILE A 438 9.76 -21.55 4.26
N ASP A 439 10.57 -21.46 3.21
CA ASP A 439 11.89 -22.08 3.20
C ASP A 439 12.79 -21.40 4.26
N PRO A 440 13.28 -22.13 5.29
CA PRO A 440 14.16 -21.55 6.30
C PRO A 440 15.49 -21.04 5.74
N LYS A 441 15.85 -21.43 4.50
CA LYS A 441 17.05 -20.93 3.80
C LYS A 441 16.78 -19.66 3.00
N ASN A 442 15.53 -19.22 2.84
CA ASN A 442 15.23 -17.99 2.12
C ASN A 442 15.66 -16.78 2.98
N PRO A 443 16.71 -16.03 2.58
CA PRO A 443 17.24 -14.94 3.39
C PRO A 443 16.26 -13.77 3.53
N ASP A 444 15.37 -13.56 2.55
CA ASP A 444 14.45 -12.42 2.52
C ASP A 444 13.24 -12.62 3.46
N MET A 445 12.92 -13.88 3.79
CA MET A 445 11.81 -14.25 4.68
C MET A 445 12.29 -14.84 6.01
N ASN A 446 13.59 -14.89 6.26
CA ASN A 446 14.13 -15.36 7.53
C ASN A 446 13.84 -14.32 8.63
N LEU A 447 13.81 -14.77 9.87
CA LEU A 447 13.58 -13.91 11.03
C LEU A 447 14.88 -13.80 11.83
N SER A 448 15.18 -12.58 12.28
CA SER A 448 16.16 -12.39 13.36
C SER A 448 15.77 -13.26 14.57
N PRO A 449 16.73 -13.95 15.22
CA PRO A 449 16.45 -14.69 16.45
C PRO A 449 15.78 -13.85 17.55
N GLU A 450 16.06 -12.54 17.57
CA GLU A 450 15.44 -11.56 18.48
C GLU A 450 13.91 -11.47 18.27
N LEU A 451 13.42 -11.69 17.04
CA LEU A 451 12.00 -11.56 16.70
C LEU A 451 11.18 -12.84 16.89
N ILE A 452 11.82 -14.00 17.07
CA ILE A 452 11.11 -15.29 17.17
C ILE A 452 10.04 -15.28 18.28
N PRO A 453 10.32 -14.83 19.52
CA PRO A 453 9.30 -14.81 20.57
C PRO A 453 8.10 -13.88 20.24
N PHE A 454 8.34 -12.80 19.49
CA PHE A 454 7.29 -11.85 19.12
C PHE A 454 6.41 -12.38 17.99
N VAL A 455 6.92 -13.29 17.15
CA VAL A 455 6.14 -13.94 16.09
C VAL A 455 5.04 -14.80 16.70
N ASP A 456 5.40 -15.65 17.65
CA ASP A 456 4.42 -16.52 18.32
C ASP A 456 3.36 -15.69 19.04
N LYS A 457 3.78 -14.61 19.69
CA LYS A 457 2.86 -13.68 20.36
C LYS A 457 1.96 -12.94 19.36
N ALA A 458 2.49 -12.42 18.26
CA ALA A 458 1.71 -11.74 17.23
C ALA A 458 0.68 -12.69 16.56
N ILE A 459 1.08 -13.93 16.30
CA ILE A 459 0.18 -14.98 15.80
C ILE A 459 -0.92 -15.28 16.83
N ALA A 460 -0.56 -15.40 18.11
CA ALA A 460 -1.53 -15.61 19.18
C ALA A 460 -2.52 -14.45 19.32
N GLN A 461 -2.05 -13.19 19.20
CA GLN A 461 -2.93 -12.02 19.14
C GLN A 461 -3.87 -12.08 17.94
N GLY A 462 -3.38 -12.47 16.76
CA GLY A 462 -4.20 -12.68 15.57
C GLY A 462 -5.28 -13.74 15.77
N LYS A 463 -4.93 -14.88 16.39
CA LYS A 463 -5.88 -15.93 16.76
C LYS A 463 -6.93 -15.41 17.74
N ALA A 464 -6.53 -14.71 18.80
CA ALA A 464 -7.45 -14.13 19.78
C ALA A 464 -8.47 -13.20 19.11
N VAL A 465 -8.00 -12.28 18.26
CA VAL A 465 -8.88 -11.34 17.52
C VAL A 465 -9.86 -12.08 16.60
N ARG A 466 -9.40 -13.13 15.89
CA ARG A 466 -10.28 -13.93 15.02
C ARG A 466 -11.31 -14.76 15.79
N LEU A 467 -11.02 -15.10 17.04
CA LEU A 467 -11.94 -15.75 17.97
C LEU A 467 -12.86 -14.77 18.72
N GLY A 468 -12.76 -13.46 18.43
CA GLY A 468 -13.53 -12.42 19.11
C GLY A 468 -13.05 -12.10 20.53
N GLN A 469 -11.83 -12.51 20.88
CA GLN A 469 -11.19 -12.26 22.17
C GLN A 469 -10.28 -11.03 22.10
N GLU A 470 -10.03 -10.41 23.25
CA GLU A 470 -9.04 -9.34 23.35
C GLU A 470 -7.61 -9.92 23.22
N PRO A 471 -6.79 -9.41 22.29
CA PRO A 471 -5.41 -9.86 22.15
C PRO A 471 -4.58 -9.41 23.36
N GLN A 472 -3.73 -10.30 23.88
CA GLN A 472 -2.75 -9.92 24.90
C GLN A 472 -1.73 -8.95 24.30
N ALA A 473 -1.80 -7.68 24.67
CA ALA A 473 -0.91 -6.64 24.17
C ALA A 473 0.58 -6.96 24.40
N PHE A 474 1.43 -6.39 23.54
CA PHE A 474 2.87 -6.36 23.81
C PHE A 474 3.14 -5.51 25.05
N THR A 475 4.05 -5.97 25.90
CA THR A 475 4.51 -5.21 27.06
C THR A 475 5.40 -4.06 26.60
N GLU A 476 5.66 -3.10 27.49
CA GLU A 476 6.51 -1.94 27.21
C GLU A 476 7.94 -2.33 26.79
N GLU A 477 8.50 -3.39 27.39
CA GLU A 477 9.83 -3.90 27.06
C GLU A 477 9.85 -4.57 25.69
N GLU A 478 8.80 -5.34 25.36
CA GLU A 478 8.67 -5.96 24.04
C GLU A 478 8.46 -4.90 22.96
N LEU A 479 7.62 -3.89 23.21
CA LEU A 479 7.42 -2.76 22.29
C LEU A 479 8.70 -1.95 22.09
N TYR A 480 9.53 -1.81 23.12
CA TYR A 480 10.86 -1.21 22.96
C TYR A 480 11.72 -2.00 21.97
N ILE A 481 11.76 -3.33 22.06
CA ILE A 481 12.52 -4.17 21.12
C ILE A 481 11.92 -4.08 19.71
N ILE A 482 10.60 -4.17 19.57
CA ILE A 482 9.91 -4.04 18.28
C ILE A 482 10.14 -2.66 17.66
N GLY A 483 10.24 -1.61 18.49
CA GLY A 483 10.53 -0.25 18.07
C GLY A 483 11.85 -0.09 17.29
N LYS A 484 12.80 -1.02 17.47
CA LYS A 484 14.04 -1.10 16.66
C LYS A 484 13.75 -1.36 15.19
N TYR A 485 12.72 -2.14 14.89
CA TYR A 485 12.28 -2.55 13.55
C TYR A 485 11.16 -1.66 13.00
N THR A 486 10.58 -0.80 13.84
CA THR A 486 9.49 0.11 13.44
C THR A 486 10.08 1.37 12.83
N HIS A 487 9.77 1.65 11.56
CA HIS A 487 10.21 2.85 10.85
C HIS A 487 9.39 4.08 11.25
N CYS A 488 10.00 5.26 11.28
CA CYS A 488 9.35 6.54 11.46
C CYS A 488 8.87 7.05 10.09
N SER A 489 7.71 6.58 9.64
CA SER A 489 7.20 6.94 8.32
C SER A 489 6.82 8.41 8.17
N ALA A 490 6.36 9.06 9.25
CA ALA A 490 5.94 10.45 9.24
C ALA A 490 7.11 11.41 9.52
N ASN A 491 7.24 12.43 8.68
CA ASN A 491 8.30 13.44 8.75
C ASN A 491 7.91 14.71 7.99
N TRP A 492 8.66 15.77 8.27
CA TRP A 492 8.57 17.09 7.64
C TRP A 492 9.69 17.31 6.61
N ASN A 493 10.24 16.23 6.05
CA ASN A 493 11.16 16.37 4.93
C ASN A 493 10.37 16.90 3.73
N ILE A 494 10.88 17.97 3.14
CA ILE A 494 10.25 18.62 2.01
C ILE A 494 10.67 17.92 0.71
N GLU A 495 9.73 17.79 -0.22
CA GLU A 495 9.98 17.37 -1.59
C GLU A 495 9.53 18.49 -2.54
N SER A 496 10.08 18.48 -3.76
CA SER A 496 9.76 19.47 -4.78
C SER A 496 9.43 18.82 -6.12
N ASP A 497 8.55 19.48 -6.89
CA ASP A 497 8.21 19.08 -8.26
C ASP A 497 7.99 20.34 -9.13
N GLY A 498 8.48 20.30 -10.38
CA GLY A 498 8.34 21.40 -11.34
C GLY A 498 7.07 21.35 -12.19
N ASN A 499 6.30 20.27 -12.09
CA ASN A 499 5.08 20.06 -12.87
C ASN A 499 3.87 20.80 -12.32
N LEU A 500 3.99 21.42 -11.14
CA LEU A 500 2.90 22.12 -10.47
C LEU A 500 3.26 23.58 -10.16
N TRP A 501 2.23 24.39 -10.01
CA TRP A 501 2.26 25.65 -9.27
C TRP A 501 1.15 25.59 -8.20
N VAL A 502 1.46 26.05 -6.99
CA VAL A 502 0.50 26.09 -5.89
C VAL A 502 0.27 27.54 -5.52
N ASP A 503 -0.99 27.96 -5.49
CA ASP A 503 -1.36 29.31 -5.10
C ASP A 503 -0.97 29.54 -3.62
N PRO A 504 -0.15 30.57 -3.31
CA PRO A 504 0.32 30.78 -1.94
C PRO A 504 -0.76 31.17 -0.92
N THR A 505 -1.94 31.60 -1.39
CA THR A 505 -3.02 32.13 -0.55
C THR A 505 -4.08 31.06 -0.31
N THR A 506 -4.60 30.45 -1.37
CA THR A 506 -5.65 29.44 -1.30
C THR A 506 -5.08 28.03 -1.10
N GLY A 507 -3.84 27.81 -1.56
CA GLY A 507 -3.21 26.50 -1.64
C GLY A 507 -3.77 25.61 -2.75
N GLU A 508 -4.51 26.20 -3.69
CA GLU A 508 -5.00 25.52 -4.89
C GLU A 508 -3.82 25.15 -5.82
N ILE A 509 -3.93 23.98 -6.44
CA ILE A 509 -2.87 23.34 -7.21
C ILE A 509 -3.21 23.43 -8.71
N PHE A 510 -2.29 23.99 -9.48
CA PHE A 510 -2.41 24.15 -10.93
C PHE A 510 -1.35 23.29 -11.62
N ILE A 511 -1.78 22.47 -12.57
CA ILE A 511 -0.90 21.60 -13.34
C ILE A 511 -0.26 22.39 -14.48
N HIS A 512 1.06 22.24 -14.66
CA HIS A 512 1.77 22.79 -15.80
C HIS A 512 1.50 22.00 -17.08
N ARG A 513 0.36 22.28 -17.71
CA ARG A 513 -0.12 21.64 -18.95
C ARG A 513 0.83 21.77 -20.15
N PHE A 514 1.72 22.76 -20.14
CA PHE A 514 2.68 23.04 -21.23
C PHE A 514 4.14 22.86 -20.81
N GLY A 515 4.39 21.89 -19.94
CA GLY A 515 5.72 21.61 -19.38
C GLY A 515 6.12 22.57 -18.24
N PRO A 516 7.16 22.20 -17.47
CA PRO A 516 7.58 22.93 -16.28
C PRO A 516 8.01 24.36 -16.62
N LYS A 517 7.59 25.33 -15.78
CA LYS A 517 7.87 26.77 -15.98
C LYS A 517 9.15 27.27 -15.32
N GLY A 518 9.98 26.34 -14.80
CA GLY A 518 11.22 26.67 -14.08
C GLY A 518 11.03 27.04 -12.61
N ASN A 519 9.80 26.94 -12.09
CA ASN A 519 9.52 27.04 -10.66
C ASN A 519 9.67 25.66 -9.97
N LYS A 520 9.63 25.68 -8.64
CA LYS A 520 9.43 24.49 -7.80
C LYS A 520 8.16 24.67 -6.99
N ALA A 521 7.28 23.68 -7.03
CA ALA A 521 6.22 23.52 -6.03
C ALA A 521 6.74 22.58 -4.94
N PHE A 522 6.47 22.91 -3.68
CA PHE A 522 6.96 22.14 -2.54
C PHE A 522 5.83 21.46 -1.77
N VAL A 523 6.13 20.29 -1.22
CA VAL A 523 5.20 19.44 -0.48
C VAL A 523 5.91 18.76 0.70
N PHE A 524 5.18 18.52 1.77
CA PHE A 524 5.58 17.62 2.86
C PHE A 524 4.80 16.31 2.71
N PRO A 525 5.22 15.38 1.82
CA PRO A 525 4.38 14.26 1.40
C PRO A 525 4.11 13.27 2.55
N ASN A 526 5.02 13.24 3.53
CA ASN A 526 4.96 12.42 4.73
C ASN A 526 4.60 13.22 5.98
N LYS A 527 3.98 14.41 5.83
CA LYS A 527 3.54 15.25 6.96
C LYS A 527 2.79 14.39 7.97
N PRO A 528 3.16 14.40 9.27
CA PRO A 528 2.35 13.75 10.29
C PRO A 528 0.96 14.39 10.31
N ASN A 529 -0.05 13.59 10.60
CA ASN A 529 -1.37 14.08 10.93
C ASN A 529 -1.29 14.89 12.23
N ASP A 530 -2.27 15.76 12.43
CA ASP A 530 -2.26 16.65 13.58
C ASP A 530 -2.20 15.85 14.89
N ARG A 531 -1.34 16.31 15.81
CA ARG A 531 -1.04 15.64 17.09
C ARG A 531 -0.47 14.22 16.98
N TRP A 532 0.03 13.81 15.80
CA TRP A 532 0.57 12.47 15.54
C TRP A 532 -0.42 11.34 15.82
N ILE A 533 -1.71 11.58 15.52
CA ILE A 533 -2.76 10.57 15.64
C ILE A 533 -3.29 10.32 14.24
N ARG A 534 -3.23 9.07 13.78
CA ARG A 534 -3.74 8.69 12.46
C ARG A 534 -5.25 8.90 12.37
N SER A 535 -5.73 9.50 11.29
CA SER A 535 -7.16 9.49 10.99
C SER A 535 -7.61 8.06 10.67
N VAL A 536 -8.73 7.64 11.27
CA VAL A 536 -9.33 6.32 11.08
C VAL A 536 -10.77 6.50 10.64
N TRP A 537 -11.07 6.01 9.44
CA TRP A 537 -12.41 5.94 8.87
C TRP A 537 -12.97 4.56 9.15
N TYR A 538 -14.01 4.49 9.98
CA TYR A 538 -14.75 3.25 10.21
C TYR A 538 -15.80 3.07 9.11
N MET A 539 -16.27 1.84 8.96
CA MET A 539 -17.42 1.52 8.11
C MET A 539 -18.69 2.12 8.73
N ASP A 540 -19.55 2.70 7.89
CA ASP A 540 -20.82 3.25 8.35
C ASP A 540 -21.71 2.10 8.86
N ASP A 541 -22.11 2.18 10.12
CA ASP A 541 -23.01 1.24 10.76
C ASP A 541 -24.44 1.50 10.28
N GLN A 542 -24.73 1.26 8.99
CA GLN A 542 -26.09 1.37 8.42
C GLN A 542 -27.03 0.24 8.91
N GLN A 543 -26.72 -0.39 10.05
CA GLN A 543 -27.62 -1.29 10.78
C GLN A 543 -28.19 -0.66 12.07
N ARG A 544 -28.29 0.68 12.14
CA ARG A 544 -29.23 1.37 13.03
C ARG A 544 -30.36 2.03 12.28
#